data_AF-A0A524DWT6-F1
#
_entry.id   AF-A0A524DWT6-F1
#
_cell.length_a   1.000
_cell.length_b   1.000
_cell.length_c   1.000
_cell.angle_alpha   90.00
_cell.angle_beta   90.00
_cell.angle_gamma   90.00
#
_symmetry.space_group_name_H-M   'P 1'
#
loop_
_entity.id
_entity.type
_entity.pdbx_description
1 polymer ?
#
loop_
_entity_poly.entity_id
_entity_poly.type
_entity_poly.pdbx_seq_one_letter_code
_entity_poly.pdbx_strand_id
1 'polypeptide(L)' 'PIESGIRLAFTYGITLIGFVRGKRMNIYTHPKRILI' A
#
# COMPACT_ATOMS: atom_id res chain seq x y z
N PRO A 1 9.54 1.71 -2.44
CA PRO A 1 9.57 0.24 -2.19
C PRO A 1 10.13 -0.48 -3.41
N ILE A 2 10.69 -1.69 -3.23
CA ILE A 2 11.12 -2.55 -4.34
C ILE A 2 9.92 -3.30 -4.93
N GLU A 3 9.96 -3.60 -6.24
CA GLU A 3 8.83 -4.24 -6.94
C GLU A 3 8.44 -5.59 -6.32
N SER A 4 9.42 -6.40 -5.91
CA SER A 4 9.19 -7.70 -5.27
C SER A 4 8.32 -7.60 -4.02
N GLY A 5 8.56 -6.58 -3.17
CA GLY A 5 7.75 -6.34 -1.98
C GLY A 5 6.32 -5.91 -2.31
N ILE A 6 6.13 -5.10 -3.35
CA ILE A 6 4.79 -4.70 -3.82
C ILE A 6 4.04 -5.92 -4.36
N ARG A 7 4.70 -6.78 -5.16
CA ARG A 7 4.10 -8.01 -5.68
C ARG A 7 3.69 -8.97 -4.57
N LEU A 8 4.55 -9.21 -3.58
CA LEU A 8 4.19 -10.05 -2.43
C LEU A 8 3.00 -9.46 -1.67
N ALA A 9 2.99 -8.14 -1.42
CA ALA A 9 1.86 -7.50 -0.76
C ALA A 9 0.55 -7.64 -1.56
N PHE A 10 0.61 -7.57 -2.89
CA PHE A 10 -0.55 -7.82 -3.74
C PHE A 10 -1.01 -9.27 -3.64
N THR A 11 -0.10 -10.23 -3.83
CA THR A 11 -0.39 -11.67 -3.80
C THR A 11 -0.98 -12.14 -2.48
N TYR A 12 -0.44 -11.65 -1.35
CA TYR A 12 -0.93 -12.04 -0.02
C TYR A 12 -2.11 -11.21 0.47
N GLY A 13 -2.66 -10.32 -0.35
CA GLY A 13 -3.79 -9.51 0.08
C GLY A 13 -3.42 -8.50 1.17
N ILE A 14 -2.17 -8.03 1.25
CA ILE A 14 -1.71 -7.02 2.22
C ILE A 14 -1.89 -5.63 1.63
N THR A 15 -2.31 -4.66 2.43
CA THR A 15 -2.35 -3.24 2.04
C THR A 15 -0.99 -2.61 2.32
N LEU A 16 -0.23 -2.30 1.27
CA LEU A 16 1.07 -1.65 1.38
C LEU A 16 0.92 -0.14 1.19
N ILE A 17 1.32 0.62 2.20
CA ILE A 17 1.30 2.08 2.19
C ILE A 17 2.71 2.58 2.46
N GLY A 18 3.14 3.60 1.73
CA GLY A 18 4.44 4.23 1.92
C GLY A 18 4.39 5.74 1.78
N PHE A 19 5.51 6.38 2.13
CA PHE A 19 5.68 7.84 2.05
C PHE A 19 4.57 8.63 2.77
N VAL A 20 4.12 8.14 3.93
CA VAL A 20 3.06 8.79 4.71
C VAL A 20 3.53 10.15 5.24
N ARG A 21 2.72 11.19 5.03
CA ARG A 21 2.92 12.57 5.46
C ARG A 21 1.56 13.17 5.89
N GLY A 22 1.24 13.07 7.18
CA GLY A 22 -0.07 13.46 7.69
C GLY A 22 -1.18 12.66 7.01
N LYS A 23 -2.15 13.34 6.39
CA LYS A 23 -3.25 12.71 5.63
C LYS A 23 -2.88 12.27 4.21
N ARG A 24 -1.68 12.60 3.71
CA ARG A 24 -1.22 12.20 2.37
C ARG A 24 -0.35 10.95 2.45
N MET A 25 -0.61 9.99 1.57
CA MET A 25 0.15 8.74 1.52
C MET A 25 0.10 8.14 0.11
N ASN A 26 1.07 7.30 -0.23
CA ASN A 26 1.03 6.47 -1.42
C ASN A 26 0.51 5.08 -1.04
N ILE A 27 -0.60 4.68 -1.65
CA ILE A 27 -1.17 3.35 -1.44
C ILE A 27 -0.80 2.50 -2.65
N TYR A 28 -0.04 1.44 -2.42
CA TYR A 28 0.51 0.58 -3.47
C TYR A 28 -0.39 -0.62 -3.77
N THR A 29 -1.12 -1.14 -2.78
CA THR A 29 -1.98 -2.31 -2.94
C THR A 29 -3.26 -2.16 -2.10
N HIS A 30 -4.37 -2.72 -2.59
CA HIS A 30 -5.65 -2.78 -1.87
C HIS A 30 -6.18 -1.44 -1.31
N PRO A 31 -6.27 -0.36 -2.11
CA PRO A 31 -6.70 0.96 -1.63
C PRO A 31 -8.14 1.00 -1.11
N LYS A 32 -9.00 0.08 -1.59
CA LYS A 32 -10.40 -0.06 -1.15
C LYS A 32 -10.58 -0.34 0.35
N ARG A 33 -9.51 -0.68 1.09
CA ARG A 33 -9.56 -0.89 2.55
C ARG A 33 -9.36 0.38 3.37
N ILE A 34 -9.03 1.50 2.73
CA ILE A 34 -8.82 2.77 3.41
C ILE A 34 -10.14 3.54 3.43
N LEU A 35 -10.64 3.79 4.64
CA LEU A 35 -11.79 4.65 4.90
C LEU A 35 -11.24 6.03 5.28
N ILE A 36 -11.73 7.09 4.62
CA ILE A 36 -11.23 8.47 4.78
C ILE A 36 -12.26 9.30 5.54
#